data_AF-A0A0D2KU81-F1
#
_entry.id   AF-A0A0D2KU81-F1
#
_cell.length_a   1.000
_cell.length_b   1.000
_cell.length_c   1.000
_cell.angle_alpha   90.00
_cell.angle_beta   90.00
_cell.angle_gamma   90.00
#
_symmetry.space_group_name_H-M   'P 1'
#
loop_
_entity.id
_entity.type
_entity.pdbx_description
1 polymer ?
#
loop_
_entity_poly.entity_id
_entity_poly.type
_entity_poly.pdbx_seq_one_letter_code
_entity_poly.pdbx_strand_id
1 'polypeptide(L)'
;MGGFKKGAFSVAVKAKAQVVPITLIGTGDVMPSGREREMYAGHVTIVVHPPIQTAGADADAVCEEARRAIASALPPELVGDASATSSE
;
A
#
# COMPACT_ATOMS: atom_id res chain seq x y z
N MET A 1 -2.13 -3.56 -7.89
CA MET A 1 -1.26 -3.27 -6.74
C MET A 1 -0.02 -4.14 -6.82
N GLY A 2 1.18 -3.59 -6.65
CA GLY A 2 2.44 -4.35 -6.67
C GLY A 2 2.74 -5.04 -5.33
N GLY A 3 3.76 -5.91 -5.32
CA GLY A 3 4.24 -6.58 -4.11
C GLY A 3 4.79 -5.60 -3.07
N PHE A 4 4.56 -5.90 -1.79
CA PHE A 4 5.03 -5.09 -0.68
C PHE A 4 6.41 -5.57 -0.22
N LYS A 5 7.33 -4.64 0.02
CA LYS A 5 8.67 -4.95 0.55
C LYS A 5 8.69 -4.86 2.07
N LYS A 6 9.30 -5.84 2.72
CA LYS A 6 9.40 -5.97 4.18
C LYS A 6 10.16 -4.83 4.88
N GLY A 7 11.08 -4.15 4.18
CA GLY A 7 12.04 -3.22 4.77
C GLY A 7 11.41 -2.12 5.64
N ALA A 8 10.40 -1.42 5.12
CA ALA A 8 9.72 -0.35 5.85
C ALA A 8 9.00 -0.86 7.12
N PHE A 9 8.33 -2.02 7.01
CA PHE A 9 7.63 -2.64 8.13
C PHE A 9 8.58 -3.11 9.24
N SER A 10 9.77 -3.60 8.85
CA SER A 10 10.82 -3.96 9.82
C SER A 10 11.31 -2.77 10.62
N VAL A 11 11.43 -1.59 9.99
CA VAL A 11 11.79 -0.35 10.70
C VAL A 11 10.68 0.06 11.66
N ALA A 12 9.42 0.00 11.23
CA ALA A 12 8.28 0.36 12.07
C ALA A 12 8.17 -0.53 13.32
N VAL A 13 8.33 -1.85 13.16
CA VAL A 13 8.34 -2.81 14.29
C VAL A 13 9.48 -2.53 15.26
N LYS A 14 10.72 -2.32 14.76
CA LYS A 14 11.88 -2.00 15.61
C LYS A 14 11.68 -0.69 16.38
N ALA A 15 11.11 0.31 15.73
CA ALA A 15 10.81 1.61 16.32
C ALA A 15 9.55 1.59 17.21
N LYS A 16 8.76 0.50 17.20
CA LYS A 16 7.44 0.40 17.83
C LYS A 16 6.49 1.52 17.36
N ALA A 17 6.67 1.97 16.12
CA ALA A 17 5.89 3.04 15.52
C ALA A 17 4.64 2.45 14.84
N GLN A 18 3.50 3.07 15.04
CA GLN A 18 2.26 2.67 14.37
C GLN A 18 2.37 2.88 12.85
N VAL A 19 1.78 1.97 12.08
CA VAL A 19 1.70 2.06 10.62
C VAL A 19 0.29 2.45 10.24
N VAL A 20 0.12 3.53 9.46
CA VAL A 20 -1.18 3.96 8.95
C VAL A 20 -1.26 3.64 7.46
N PRO A 21 -2.06 2.64 7.03
CA PRO A 21 -2.24 2.34 5.62
C PRO A 21 -3.04 3.46 4.92
N ILE A 22 -2.64 3.80 3.69
CA ILE A 22 -3.34 4.79 2.86
C ILE A 22 -3.56 4.21 1.47
N THR A 23 -4.81 4.24 0.99
CA THR A 23 -5.16 3.89 -0.39
C THR A 23 -5.31 5.16 -1.22
N LEU A 24 -4.63 5.21 -2.36
CA LEU A 24 -4.75 6.27 -3.36
C LEU A 24 -5.40 5.71 -4.61
N ILE A 25 -6.50 6.32 -5.07
CA ILE A 25 -7.29 5.86 -6.22
C ILE A 25 -7.35 7.01 -7.23
N GLY A 26 -7.11 6.70 -8.51
CA GLY A 26 -7.17 7.67 -9.62
C GLY A 26 -5.88 8.44 -9.89
N THR A 27 -4.85 8.31 -9.04
CA THR A 27 -3.56 9.01 -9.25
C THR A 27 -2.86 8.55 -10.54
N GLY A 28 -2.94 7.26 -10.86
CA GLY A 28 -2.37 6.71 -12.11
C GLY A 28 -3.12 7.12 -13.37
N ASP A 29 -4.39 7.52 -13.26
CA ASP A 29 -5.16 8.04 -14.40
C ASP A 29 -4.83 9.52 -14.65
N VAL A 30 -4.66 10.28 -13.56
CA VAL A 30 -4.24 11.70 -13.61
C VAL A 30 -2.80 11.84 -14.10
N MET A 31 -1.90 10.97 -13.64
CA MET A 31 -0.48 10.97 -14.02
C MET A 31 0.01 9.53 -14.24
N PRO A 32 -0.09 9.00 -15.47
CA PRO A 32 0.29 7.62 -15.77
C PRO A 32 1.80 7.39 -15.65
N SER A 33 2.17 6.24 -15.09
CA SER A 33 3.56 5.79 -15.03
C SER A 33 4.20 5.71 -16.41
N GLY A 34 5.43 6.21 -16.54
CA GLY A 34 6.17 6.32 -17.80
C GLY A 34 5.75 7.50 -18.69
N ARG A 35 4.73 8.28 -18.27
CA ARG A 35 4.22 9.46 -18.97
C ARG A 35 4.03 10.63 -18.01
N GLU A 36 4.99 10.84 -17.12
CA GLU A 36 4.91 11.83 -16.03
C GLU A 36 4.85 13.29 -16.53
N ARG A 37 5.14 13.52 -17.83
CA ARG A 37 4.97 14.84 -18.48
C ARG A 37 3.54 15.10 -18.96
N GLU A 38 2.68 14.07 -18.96
CA GLU A 38 1.29 14.16 -19.35
C GLU A 38 0.42 14.15 -18.09
N MET A 39 -0.27 15.26 -17.84
CA MET A 39 -1.19 15.40 -16.71
C MET A 39 -2.62 15.55 -17.23
N TYR A 40 -3.50 14.69 -16.76
CA TYR A 40 -4.90 14.62 -17.17
C TYR A 40 -5.80 15.15 -16.05
N ALA A 41 -6.89 15.84 -16.42
CA ALA A 41 -7.91 16.20 -15.45
C ALA A 41 -8.63 14.92 -14.96
N GLY A 42 -8.84 14.83 -13.65
CA GLY A 42 -9.46 13.67 -13.04
C GLY A 42 -9.68 13.85 -11.55
N HIS A 43 -10.23 12.84 -10.90
CA HIS A 43 -10.47 12.82 -9.46
C HIS A 43 -9.49 11.87 -8.78
N VAL A 44 -8.97 12.31 -7.63
CA VAL A 44 -8.14 11.48 -6.75
C VAL A 44 -8.89 11.27 -5.44
N THR A 45 -9.05 10.01 -5.06
CA THR A 45 -9.63 9.64 -3.77
C THR A 45 -8.53 9.11 -2.85
N ILE A 46 -8.48 9.63 -1.63
CA ILE A 46 -7.55 9.21 -0.58
C ILE A 46 -8.36 8.56 0.54
N VAL A 47 -8.04 7.31 0.86
CA VAL A 47 -8.66 6.57 1.97
C VAL A 47 -7.59 6.32 3.03
N VAL A 48 -7.80 6.86 4.23
CA VAL A 48 -6.92 6.64 5.39
C VAL A 48 -7.52 5.54 6.24
N HIS A 49 -6.74 4.50 6.51
CA HIS A 49 -7.17 3.33 7.28
C HIS A 49 -6.81 3.46 8.76
N PRO A 50 -7.41 2.64 9.64
CA PRO A 50 -7.01 2.57 11.04
C PRO A 50 -5.51 2.25 11.22
N PRO A 51 -4.87 2.78 12.27
CA PRO A 51 -3.46 2.50 12.55
C PRO A 51 -3.25 1.05 13.00
N ILE A 52 -2.23 0.41 12.43
CA ILE A 52 -1.75 -0.93 12.79
C ILE A 52 -0.71 -0.78 13.90
N GLN A 53 -0.91 -1.50 15.01
CA GLN A 53 0.06 -1.56 16.10
C GLN A 53 1.20 -2.50 15.74
N THR A 54 2.44 -2.06 15.95
CA THR A 54 3.64 -2.82 15.57
C THR A 54 4.45 -3.33 16.77
N ALA A 55 4.11 -2.87 17.98
CA ALA A 55 4.81 -3.27 19.19
C ALA A 55 4.62 -4.77 19.46
N GLY A 56 5.71 -5.54 19.37
CA GLY A 56 5.67 -6.99 19.55
C GLY A 56 5.11 -7.78 18.37
N ALA A 57 4.84 -7.11 17.23
CA ALA A 57 4.37 -7.76 16.01
C ALA A 57 5.53 -8.24 15.13
N ASP A 58 5.26 -9.22 14.28
CA ASP A 58 6.18 -9.61 13.20
C ASP A 58 6.01 -8.68 11.98
N ALA A 59 7.12 -8.37 11.31
CA ALA A 59 7.13 -7.43 10.20
C ALA A 59 6.38 -7.97 8.97
N ASP A 60 6.37 -9.29 8.73
CA ASP A 60 5.60 -9.87 7.62
C ASP A 60 4.10 -9.83 7.93
N ALA A 61 3.71 -10.05 9.19
CA ALA A 61 2.32 -9.91 9.63
C ALA A 61 1.80 -8.47 9.46
N VAL A 62 2.58 -7.46 9.89
CA VAL A 62 2.20 -6.04 9.72
C VAL A 62 2.12 -5.67 8.23
N CYS A 63 3.04 -6.20 7.41
CA CYS A 63 3.04 -6.00 5.97
C CYS A 63 1.76 -6.54 5.32
N GLU A 64 1.36 -7.78 5.65
CA GLU A 64 0.15 -8.40 5.10
C GLU A 64 -1.12 -7.71 5.61
N GLU A 65 -1.15 -7.29 6.88
CA GLU A 65 -2.27 -6.52 7.42
C GLU A 65 -2.45 -5.17 6.68
N ALA A 66 -1.35 -4.44 6.46
CA ALA A 66 -1.37 -3.21 5.68
C ALA A 66 -1.83 -3.45 4.24
N ARG A 67 -1.35 -4.54 3.62
CA ARG A 67 -1.77 -4.95 2.27
C ARG A 67 -3.28 -5.23 2.21
N ARG A 68 -3.82 -5.96 3.19
CA ARG A 68 -5.26 -6.26 3.28
C ARG A 68 -6.10 -5.00 3.49
N ALA A 69 -5.66 -4.10 4.37
CA ALA A 69 -6.33 -2.82 4.58
C ALA A 69 -6.41 -2.01 3.28
N ILE A 70 -5.27 -1.85 2.59
CA ILE A 70 -5.22 -1.10 1.33
C ILE A 70 -6.09 -1.75 0.25
N ALA A 71 -6.03 -3.08 0.11
CA ALA A 71 -6.82 -3.85 -0.84
C ALA A 71 -8.34 -3.72 -0.59
N SER A 72 -8.78 -3.58 0.67
CA SER A 72 -10.20 -3.45 1.01
C SER A 72 -10.87 -2.18 0.45
N ALA A 73 -10.07 -1.14 0.13
CA ALA A 73 -10.54 0.11 -0.43
C ALA A 73 -10.16 0.31 -1.91
N LEU A 74 -9.44 -0.64 -2.52
CA LEU A 74 -9.11 -0.58 -3.95
C LEU A 74 -10.28 -1.09 -4.80
N PRO A 75 -10.48 -0.54 -6.01
CA PRO A 75 -11.32 -1.16 -7.02
C PRO A 75 -10.86 -2.60 -7.32
N PRO A 76 -11.78 -3.58 -7.48
CA PRO A 76 -11.45 -5.00 -7.64
C PRO A 76 -10.44 -5.27 -8.76
N GLU A 77 -10.54 -4.54 -9.87
CA GLU A 77 -9.68 -4.65 -11.05
C GLU A 77 -8.24 -4.16 -10.79
N LEU A 78 -8.00 -3.39 -9.73
CA LEU A 78 -6.68 -2.88 -9.34
C LEU A 78 -6.01 -3.71 -8.23
N VAL A 79 -6.72 -4.68 -7.65
CA VAL A 79 -6.17 -5.64 -6.70
C VAL A 79 -5.36 -6.67 -7.50
N GLY A 80 -4.03 -6.58 -7.44
CA GLY A 80 -3.16 -7.52 -8.16
C GLY A 80 -3.24 -8.93 -7.57
N ASP A 81 -3.04 -9.95 -8.40
CA ASP A 81 -2.99 -11.34 -7.93
C ASP A 81 -1.89 -11.52 -6.87
N ALA A 82 -2.24 -12.19 -5.77
CA ALA A 82 -1.39 -12.39 -4.59
C ALA A 82 -0.11 -13.23 -4.86
N SER A 83 0.06 -13.74 -6.08
CA SER A 83 1.15 -14.65 -6.49
C SER A 83 2.50 -13.96 -6.72
N ALA A 84 2.58 -12.63 -6.72
CA ALA A 84 3.85 -11.89 -6.88
C ALA A 84 4.62 -11.69 -5.55
N THR A 85 4.43 -12.59 -4.58
CA THR A 85 5.15 -12.59 -3.30
C THR A 85 6.28 -13.62 -3.36
N SER A 86 7.29 -13.40 -4.20
CA SER A 86 8.56 -14.14 -4.19
C SER A 86 9.62 -13.36 -4.97
N SER A 87 10.83 -13.31 -4.40
CA SER A 87 12.05 -12.64 -4.90
C SER A 87 12.06 -11.12 -4.66
N GLU A 88 13.01 -10.49 -3.98
CA GLU A 88 14.39 -10.81 -3.58
C GLU A 88 14.74 -9.96 -2.33
#